data_AF-A0A4Q5T0Z1-F1
#
_entry.id   AF-A0A4Q5T0Z1-F1
#
_cell.length_a   1.000
_cell.length_b   1.000
_cell.length_c   1.000
_cell.angle_alpha   90.00
_cell.angle_beta   90.00
_cell.angle_gamma   90.00
#
_symmetry.space_group_name_H-M   'P 1'
#
loop_
_entity.id
_entity.type
_entity.pdbx_description
1 polymer ?
#
loop_
_entity_poly.entity_id
_entity_poly.type
_entity_poly.pdbx_seq_one_letter_code
_entity_poly.pdbx_strand_id
1 'polypeptide(L)'
;MTAKFQIKGSFFLTSRGLVATGDILSGHIRVGDRAKVVVDGQPQLMRIEGVEMGDKISAQEHFVGLILQSETGLDLSSTILAAQTVEVSAPLDRC
;
A
#
# COMPACT_ATOMS: atom_id res chain seq x y z
N MET A 1 -13.28 9.31 6.09
CA MET A 1 -13.46 7.88 6.45
C MET A 1 -12.10 7.22 6.45
N THR A 2 -11.90 6.24 7.34
CA THR A 2 -10.63 5.52 7.49
C THR A 2 -10.83 4.05 7.15
N ALA A 3 -10.03 3.54 6.22
CA ALA A 3 -9.98 2.12 5.84
C ALA A 3 -8.78 1.44 6.51
N LYS A 4 -8.82 0.11 6.61
CA LYS A 4 -7.71 -0.69 7.15
C LYS A 4 -7.28 -1.74 6.14
N PHE A 5 -5.96 -1.87 5.96
CA PHE A 5 -5.36 -2.82 5.04
C PHE A 5 -4.29 -3.64 5.75
N GLN A 6 -4.30 -4.95 5.55
CA GLN A 6 -3.26 -5.84 6.07
C GLN A 6 -2.25 -6.09 4.98
N ILE A 7 -1.06 -5.50 5.10
CA ILE A 7 0.08 -5.86 4.26
C ILE A 7 0.54 -7.26 4.67
N LYS A 8 0.72 -8.13 3.68
CA LYS A 8 1.28 -9.49 3.80
C LYS A 8 2.68 -9.58 3.19
N GLY A 9 2.96 -8.72 2.21
CA GLY A 9 4.27 -8.62 1.59
C GLY A 9 4.35 -7.41 0.66
N SER A 10 5.47 -7.27 -0.02
CA SER A 10 5.67 -6.23 -1.02
C SER A 10 6.72 -6.61 -2.04
N PHE A 11 6.71 -5.93 -3.16
CA PHE A 11 7.73 -6.01 -4.20
C PHE A 11 7.79 -4.69 -4.96
N PHE A 12 8.91 -4.43 -5.63
CA PHE A 12 9.08 -3.25 -6.46
C PHE A 12 8.86 -3.60 -7.93
N LEU A 13 8.04 -2.81 -8.63
CA LEU A 13 7.89 -2.86 -10.08
C LEU A 13 8.58 -1.65 -10.69
N THR A 14 9.56 -1.89 -11.56
CA THR A 14 10.44 -0.85 -12.13
C THR A 14 9.69 0.33 -12.78
N SER A 15 8.49 0.09 -13.33
CA SER A 15 7.66 1.12 -13.98
C SER A 15 6.52 1.66 -13.13
N ARG A 16 6.25 1.09 -11.95
CA ARG A 16 5.07 1.43 -11.13
C ARG A 16 5.40 1.81 -9.68
N GLY A 17 6.57 1.44 -9.18
CA GLY A 17 7.00 1.71 -7.81
C GLY A 17 6.77 0.53 -6.86
N LEU A 18 6.71 0.83 -5.57
CA LEU A 18 6.52 -0.16 -4.51
C LEU A 18 5.07 -0.64 -4.49
N VAL A 19 4.88 -1.96 -4.60
CA VAL A 19 3.56 -2.60 -4.49
C VAL A 19 3.47 -3.32 -3.15
N ALA A 20 2.53 -2.91 -2.31
CA ALA A 20 2.17 -3.63 -1.08
C ALA A 20 1.02 -4.60 -1.38
N THR A 21 1.22 -5.89 -1.13
CA THR A 21 0.19 -6.92 -1.32
C THR A 21 -0.45 -7.31 0.00
N GLY A 22 -1.76 -7.59 -0.04
CA GLY A 22 -2.50 -7.82 1.18
C GLY A 22 -4.01 -7.89 1.00
N ASP A 23 -4.72 -7.68 2.12
CA ASP A 23 -6.18 -7.72 2.18
C ASP A 23 -6.75 -6.42 2.75
N ILE A 24 -7.91 -6.03 2.23
CA ILE A 24 -8.73 -4.97 2.83
C ILE A 24 -9.45 -5.57 4.04
N LEU A 25 -9.15 -5.07 5.24
CA LEU A 25 -9.81 -5.50 6.47
C LEU A 25 -11.12 -4.75 6.70
N SER A 26 -11.17 -3.47 6.33
CA SER A 26 -12.38 -2.65 6.44
C SER A 26 -12.33 -1.40 5.56
N GLY A 27 -13.51 -0.88 5.22
CA GLY A 27 -13.67 0.36 4.45
C GLY A 27 -13.43 0.19 2.95
N HIS A 28 -13.27 1.33 2.27
CA HIS A 28 -12.94 1.37 0.85
C HIS A 28 -11.64 2.14 0.66
N ILE A 29 -10.75 1.60 -0.15
CA ILE A 29 -9.47 2.20 -0.51
C ILE A 29 -9.55 2.65 -1.96
N ARG A 30 -9.11 3.88 -2.25
CA ARG A 30 -9.15 4.47 -3.58
C ARG A 30 -7.80 5.06 -3.95
N VAL A 31 -7.57 5.23 -5.24
CA VAL A 31 -6.44 6.02 -5.74
C VAL A 31 -6.56 7.46 -5.22
N GLY A 32 -5.43 8.00 -4.75
CA GLY A 32 -5.31 9.30 -4.11
C GLY A 32 -5.48 9.28 -2.58
N ASP A 33 -5.93 8.18 -1.99
CA ASP A 33 -5.90 8.01 -0.53
C ASP A 33 -4.44 7.90 -0.03
N ARG A 34 -4.24 8.13 1.27
CA ARG A 34 -2.94 8.05 1.93
C ARG A 34 -2.91 6.90 2.92
N ALA A 35 -1.88 6.07 2.83
CA ALA A 35 -1.58 5.00 3.77
C ALA A 35 -0.46 5.42 4.72
N LYS A 36 -0.66 5.20 6.03
CA LYS A 36 0.41 5.34 7.03
C LYS A 36 1.13 4.00 7.17
N VAL A 37 2.31 3.90 6.59
CA VAL A 37 3.10 2.67 6.48
C VAL A 37 4.35 2.79 7.35
N VAL A 38 4.74 1.73 8.05
CA VAL A 38 6.03 1.70 8.76
C VAL A 38 7.09 1.14 7.82
N VAL A 39 8.12 1.95 7.54
CA VAL A 39 9.30 1.61 6.75
C VAL A 39 10.53 1.77 7.64
N ASP A 40 11.33 0.72 7.78
CA ASP A 40 12.54 0.72 8.64
C ASP A 40 12.29 1.25 10.06
N GLY A 41 11.14 0.89 10.62
CA GLY A 41 10.71 1.31 11.96
C GLY A 41 10.18 2.75 12.05
N GLN A 42 10.14 3.50 10.94
CA GLN A 42 9.65 4.87 10.89
C GLN A 42 8.31 4.96 10.15
N PRO A 43 7.30 5.66 10.69
CA PRO A 43 6.06 5.89 9.98
C PRO A 43 6.27 6.84 8.81
N GLN A 44 5.85 6.41 7.63
CA GLN A 44 5.85 7.16 6.38
C GLN A 44 4.41 7.31 5.88
N LEU A 45 4.09 8.50 5.39
CA LEU A 45 2.83 8.74 4.69
C LEU A 45 3.06 8.51 3.20
N MET A 46 2.33 7.54 2.64
CA MET A 46 2.45 7.16 1.25
C MET A 46 1.13 7.39 0.53
N ARG A 47 1.20 7.95 -0.67
CA ARG A 47 0.04 8.13 -1.53
C ARG A 47 -0.20 6.85 -2.32
N ILE A 48 -1.47 6.46 -2.43
CA ILE A 48 -1.90 5.31 -3.23
C ILE A 48 -2.11 5.79 -4.67
N GLU A 49 -1.23 5.36 -5.58
CA GLU A 49 -1.32 5.69 -7.01
C GLU A 49 -2.13 4.66 -7.81
N GLY A 50 -2.31 3.46 -7.25
CA GLY A 50 -3.04 2.38 -7.89
C GLY A 50 -3.57 1.36 -6.89
N VAL A 51 -4.72 0.78 -7.21
CA VAL A 51 -5.32 -0.35 -6.49
C VAL A 51 -5.61 -1.42 -7.53
N GLU A 52 -4.96 -2.57 -7.41
CA GLU A 52 -5.05 -3.65 -8.38
C GLU A 52 -5.40 -4.97 -7.67
N MET A 53 -6.06 -5.89 -8.39
CA MET A 53 -6.20 -7.27 -7.94
C MET A 53 -5.17 -8.13 -8.64
N GLY A 54 -4.51 -8.99 -7.87
CA GLY A 54 -3.58 -9.98 -8.37
C GLY A 54 -3.98 -11.38 -7.92
N ASP A 55 -3.43 -12.36 -8.62
CA ASP A 55 -3.58 -13.76 -8.32
C ASP A 55 -2.19 -14.42 -8.20
N LYS A 56 -2.06 -15.30 -7.21
CA LYS A 56 -0.89 -16.15 -7.04
C LYS A 56 -1.28 -17.55 -7.46
N ILE A 57 -1.17 -17.81 -8.77
CA ILE A 57 -1.63 -19.06 -9.41
C ILE A 57 -1.11 -20.30 -8.67
N SER A 58 0.18 -20.29 -8.26
CA SER A 58 0.80 -21.42 -7.56
C SER A 58 0.17 -21.74 -6.19
N ALA A 59 -0.47 -20.76 -5.56
CA ALA A 59 -1.13 -20.90 -4.26
C ALA A 59 -2.66 -20.86 -4.36
N GLN A 60 -3.24 -20.63 -5.54
CA GLN A 60 -4.67 -20.38 -5.76
C GLN A 60 -5.23 -19.27 -4.84
N GLU A 61 -4.41 -18.27 -4.55
CA GLU A 61 -4.76 -17.14 -3.69
C GLU A 61 -4.96 -15.88 -4.53
N HIS A 62 -5.94 -15.06 -4.15
CA HIS A 62 -6.11 -13.70 -4.66
C HIS A 62 -5.62 -12.70 -3.61
N PHE A 63 -5.11 -11.57 -4.08
CA PHE A 63 -4.69 -10.47 -3.20
C PHE A 63 -5.02 -9.12 -3.83
N VAL A 64 -5.08 -8.10 -2.99
CA VAL A 64 -5.12 -6.70 -3.41
C VAL A 64 -3.70 -6.14 -3.36
N GLY A 65 -3.29 -5.47 -4.43
CA GLY A 65 -2.06 -4.71 -4.52
C GLY A 65 -2.33 -3.21 -4.41
N LEU A 66 -1.60 -2.54 -3.52
CA LEU A 66 -1.56 -1.08 -3.43
C LEU A 66 -0.25 -0.57 -4.00
N ILE A 67 -0.31 0.28 -5.02
CA ILE A 67 0.87 0.95 -5.57
C ILE A 67 1.12 2.20 -4.72
N LEU A 68 2.25 2.21 -4.01
CA LEU A 68 2.61 3.22 -3.03
C LEU A 68 3.70 4.13 -3.56
N GLN A 69 3.48 5.44 -3.42
CA GLN A 69 4.46 6.47 -3.72
C GLN A 69 4.81 7.26 -2.46
N SER A 70 6.10 7.46 -2.23
CA SER A 70 6.57 8.33 -1.15
C SER A 70 6.30 9.80 -1.49
N GLU A 71 5.65 10.53 -0.57
CA GLU A 71 5.49 11.99 -0.70
C GLU A 71 6.78 12.74 -0.31
N THR A 72 7.72 12.09 0.38
CA THR A 72 8.97 12.70 0.88
C THR A 72 10.16 12.47 -0.06
N GLY A 73 9.96 11.83 -1.20
CA GLY A 73 11.03 11.49 -2.15
C GLY A 73 11.95 10.37 -1.68
N LEU A 74 11.56 9.63 -0.63
CA LEU A 74 12.27 8.44 -0.16
C LEU A 74 12.38 7.42 -1.30
N ASP A 75 13.59 6.91 -1.56
CA ASP A 75 13.79 5.80 -2.47
C ASP A 75 13.25 4.50 -1.83
N LEU A 76 12.27 3.89 -2.48
CA LEU A 76 11.60 2.68 -2.03
C LEU A 76 12.07 1.43 -2.79
N SER A 77 13.06 1.56 -3.69
CA SER A 77 13.50 0.47 -4.55
C SER A 77 14.07 -0.73 -3.79
N SER A 78 14.67 -0.49 -2.62
CA SER A 78 15.18 -1.53 -1.72
C SER A 78 14.26 -1.83 -0.53
N THR A 79 13.10 -1.18 -0.44
CA THR A 79 12.20 -1.33 0.70
C THR A 79 11.40 -2.62 0.60
N ILE A 80 11.38 -3.39 1.71
CA ILE A 80 10.51 -4.55 1.88
C ILE A 80 9.58 -4.28 3.05
N LEU A 81 8.30 -4.09 2.74
CA LEU A 81 7.23 -4.07 3.73
C LEU A 81 6.90 -5.49 4.16
N ALA A 82 7.01 -5.73 5.46
CA ALA A 82 6.59 -6.97 6.10
C ALA A 82 5.15 -6.87 6.63
N ALA A 83 4.67 -7.94 7.26
CA ALA A 83 3.32 -8.04 7.78
C ALA A 83 2.98 -6.90 8.75
N GLN A 84 2.09 -6.00 8.33
CA GLN A 84 1.63 -4.87 9.15
C GLN A 84 0.23 -4.44 8.74
N THR A 85 -0.57 -4.00 9.71
CA THR A 85 -1.85 -3.33 9.43
C THR A 85 -1.60 -1.84 9.25
N VAL A 86 -2.06 -1.29 8.12
CA VAL A 86 -1.97 0.14 7.83
C VAL A 86 -3.34 0.80 7.82
N GLU A 87 -3.37 2.03 8.31
CA GLU A 87 -4.54 2.88 8.21
C GLU A 87 -4.47 3.70 6.92
N VAL A 88 -5.59 3.72 6.20
CA VAL A 88 -5.76 4.44 4.95
C VAL A 88 -6.82 5.52 5.12
N SER A 89 -6.51 6.73 4.68
CA SER A 89 -7.38 7.90 4.85
C SER A 89 -7.48 8.70 3.57
N ALA A 90 -8.62 9.35 3.36
CA ALA A 90 -8.82 10.27 2.24
C ALA A 90 -7.82 11.43 2.29
N PRO A 91 -7.44 12.01 1.14
CA PRO A 91 -6.57 13.18 1.12
C PRO A 91 -7.22 14.36 1.87
N LEU A 92 -6.39 15.13 2.57
CA LEU A 92 -6.82 16.24 3.44
C LEU A 92 -7.53 17.36 2.67
N ASP A 93 -7.34 17.44 1.35
CA ASP A 93 -7.85 18.52 0.50
C ASP A 93 -9.30 18.31 0.00
N ARG A 94 -10.03 17.32 0.55
CA ARG A 94 -11.43 17.01 0.17
C ARG A 94 -12.49 17.61 1.13
N CYS A 95 -12.21 18.76 1.75
CA CYS A 95 -13.20 19.53 2.50
C CYS A 95 -13.80 20.66 1.65
#